data_AF-A0A347VT73-F1
#
_entry.id   AF-A0A347VT73-F1
#
_cell.length_a   1.000
_cell.length_b   1.000
_cell.length_c   1.000
_cell.angle_alpha   90.00
_cell.angle_beta   90.00
_cell.angle_gamma   90.00
#
_symmetry.space_group_name_H-M   'P 1'
#
loop_
_entity.id
_entity.type
_entity.pdbx_description
1 polymer ?
#
loop_
_entity_poly.entity_id
_entity_poly.type
_entity_poly.pdbx_seq_one_letter_code
_entity_poly.pdbx_strand_id
1 'polypeptide(L)'
;MQLSYKNFIILAILPTIFVVFGFVLLMYLYDPLQFFHKPYFRPTTFSTDMWLQNVGIIKHYDFDSYIIGDSMVEHLPINRLDSATNEKWVNLMMYGATLNDRAVILDYLFKHKSPKEIIYALDFKAFETEKTKSDTRFYAPAYSDNFGELFQYYSDSKYFKCAITWSLEPKCVGVAKPLDMLNRSLIELEFLAKKFGGFEKWVAFEDARIKPIMDELRAIKKARNSIESKLQDSKKVIESKTRF
;
A
#
# COMPACT_ATOMS: atom_id res chain seq x y z
N MET A 1 3.62 -56.55 26.76
CA MET A 1 2.89 -56.31 25.50
C MET A 1 3.90 -55.79 24.48
N GLN A 2 4.50 -56.66 23.65
CA GLN A 2 5.45 -56.21 22.62
C GLN A 2 4.64 -55.66 21.46
N LEU A 3 4.57 -54.34 21.30
CA LEU A 3 4.03 -53.76 20.09
C LEU A 3 4.94 -54.18 18.93
N SER A 4 4.36 -54.84 17.92
CA SER A 4 5.02 -55.05 16.64
C SER A 4 5.54 -53.72 16.11
N TYR A 5 6.74 -53.71 15.51
CA TYR A 5 7.37 -52.49 15.02
C TYR A 5 6.45 -51.67 14.09
N LYS A 6 5.57 -52.34 13.34
CA LYS A 6 4.54 -51.71 12.50
C LYS A 6 3.52 -50.92 13.32
N ASN A 7 3.05 -51.49 14.43
CA ASN A 7 2.10 -50.83 15.32
C ASN A 7 2.76 -49.65 16.05
N PHE A 8 4.03 -49.78 16.44
CA PHE A 8 4.80 -48.68 17.03
C PHE A 8 4.98 -47.52 16.04
N ILE A 9 5.33 -47.81 14.78
CA ILE A 9 5.46 -46.81 13.72
C ILE A 9 4.13 -46.08 13.49
N ILE A 10 3.01 -46.81 13.40
CA ILE A 10 1.69 -46.20 13.22
C ILE A 10 1.31 -45.33 14.43
N LEU A 11 1.52 -45.83 15.64
CA LEU A 11 1.24 -45.08 16.88
C LEU A 11 2.12 -43.86 17.07
N ALA A 12 3.34 -43.83 16.51
CA ALA A 12 4.23 -42.68 16.58
C ALA A 12 3.97 -41.67 15.44
N ILE A 13 3.82 -42.13 14.20
CA ILE A 13 3.71 -41.26 13.02
C ILE A 13 2.31 -40.64 12.90
N LEU A 14 1.26 -41.42 13.16
CA LEU A 14 -0.11 -40.95 12.92
C LEU A 14 -0.47 -39.73 13.80
N PRO A 15 -0.15 -39.70 15.12
CA PRO A 15 -0.36 -38.50 15.93
C PRO A 15 0.46 -37.31 15.43
N THR A 16 1.70 -37.51 15.00
CA THR A 16 2.53 -36.42 14.45
C THR A 16 1.90 -35.81 13.20
N ILE A 17 1.43 -36.64 12.27
CA ILE A 17 0.72 -36.17 11.07
C ILE A 17 -0.53 -35.39 11.47
N PHE A 18 -1.29 -35.90 12.44
CA PHE A 18 -2.50 -35.23 12.93
C PHE A 18 -2.21 -33.86 13.55
N VAL A 19 -1.14 -33.75 14.34
CA VAL A 19 -0.70 -32.48 14.95
C VAL A 19 -0.24 -31.49 13.87
N VAL A 20 0.58 -31.93 12.92
CA VAL A 20 1.06 -31.08 11.82
C VAL A 20 -0.11 -30.61 10.96
N PHE A 21 -1.01 -31.52 10.59
CA PHE A 21 -2.21 -31.18 9.83
C PHE A 21 -3.10 -30.20 10.59
N GLY A 22 -3.33 -30.41 11.89
CA GLY A 22 -4.09 -29.50 12.73
C GLY A 22 -3.47 -28.12 12.81
N PHE A 23 -2.14 -28.01 12.91
CA PHE A 23 -1.44 -26.73 12.89
C PHE A 23 -1.56 -26.03 11.53
N VAL A 24 -1.34 -26.76 10.43
CA VAL A 24 -1.49 -26.21 9.08
C VAL A 24 -2.92 -25.72 8.83
N LEU A 25 -3.92 -26.50 9.24
CA LEU A 25 -5.33 -26.13 9.13
C LEU A 25 -5.67 -24.91 9.99
N LEU A 26 -5.15 -24.83 11.22
CA LEU A 26 -5.35 -23.66 12.09
C LEU A 26 -4.78 -22.39 11.47
N MET A 27 -3.54 -22.44 10.97
CA MET A 27 -2.90 -21.30 10.30
C MET A 27 -3.63 -20.93 9.01
N TYR A 28 -4.07 -21.94 8.24
CA TYR A 28 -4.89 -21.71 7.05
C TYR A 28 -6.17 -20.99 7.46
N LEU A 29 -6.95 -21.47 8.41
CA LEU A 29 -8.21 -20.80 8.79
C LEU A 29 -8.02 -19.41 9.40
N TYR A 30 -6.94 -19.18 10.13
CA TYR A 30 -6.66 -17.90 10.80
C TYR A 30 -6.10 -16.84 9.82
N ASP A 31 -5.20 -17.25 8.91
CA ASP A 31 -4.57 -16.51 7.80
C ASP A 31 -4.43 -14.99 8.04
N PRO A 32 -3.65 -14.54 9.04
CA PRO A 32 -3.57 -13.14 9.42
C PRO A 32 -3.03 -12.24 8.30
N LEU A 33 -2.13 -12.77 7.46
CA LEU A 33 -1.52 -12.08 6.32
C LEU A 33 -2.36 -12.19 5.04
N GLN A 34 -3.45 -12.97 5.05
CA GLN A 34 -4.34 -13.18 3.92
C GLN A 34 -3.65 -13.78 2.68
N PHE A 35 -2.69 -14.69 2.90
CA PHE A 35 -2.00 -15.36 1.79
C PHE A 35 -2.89 -16.37 1.07
N PHE A 36 -3.82 -16.97 1.80
CA PHE A 36 -4.64 -18.08 1.31
C PHE A 36 -6.07 -17.66 1.01
N HIS A 37 -6.63 -16.73 1.78
CA HIS A 37 -8.00 -16.23 1.59
C HIS A 37 -8.24 -14.87 2.26
N LYS A 38 -9.39 -14.27 1.95
CA LYS A 38 -9.93 -13.18 2.76
C LYS A 38 -10.21 -13.65 4.19
N PRO A 39 -10.23 -12.74 5.17
CA PRO A 39 -10.40 -13.13 6.57
C PRO A 39 -11.70 -13.91 6.82
N TYR A 40 -11.59 -15.06 7.48
CA TYR A 40 -12.74 -15.83 7.96
C TYR A 40 -13.02 -15.50 9.43
N PHE A 41 -14.30 -15.37 9.78
CA PHE A 41 -14.76 -15.15 11.15
C PHE A 41 -14.11 -13.95 11.88
N ARG A 42 -13.60 -12.97 11.11
CA ARG A 42 -13.08 -11.70 11.61
C ARG A 42 -13.33 -10.58 10.61
N PRO A 43 -13.39 -9.31 11.04
CA PRO A 43 -13.44 -8.17 10.13
C PRO A 43 -12.24 -8.14 9.19
N THR A 44 -12.40 -7.49 8.04
CA THR A 44 -11.29 -7.26 7.12
C THR A 44 -10.27 -6.31 7.74
N THR A 45 -9.10 -6.85 8.06
CA THR A 45 -7.97 -6.11 8.63
C THR A 45 -6.71 -6.48 7.89
N PHE A 46 -5.79 -5.53 7.77
CA PHE A 46 -4.59 -5.68 6.97
C PHE A 46 -3.33 -5.50 7.80
N SER A 47 -2.32 -6.34 7.53
CA SER A 47 -1.00 -6.27 8.16
C SER A 47 -0.39 -4.88 8.01
N THR A 48 0.35 -4.42 9.01
CA THR A 48 1.13 -3.17 8.89
C THR A 48 2.36 -3.34 7.99
N ASP A 49 2.75 -4.59 7.72
CA ASP A 49 3.81 -4.93 6.77
C ASP A 49 3.26 -4.85 5.34
N MET A 50 3.64 -3.79 4.63
CA MET A 50 3.17 -3.49 3.27
C MET A 50 3.55 -4.59 2.28
N TRP A 51 4.73 -5.20 2.46
CA TRP A 51 5.24 -6.24 1.56
C TRP A 51 4.37 -7.48 1.64
N LEU A 52 4.07 -7.94 2.86
CA LEU A 52 3.23 -9.14 3.05
C LEU A 52 1.76 -8.82 2.76
N GLN A 53 1.28 -7.62 3.11
CA GLN A 53 -0.08 -7.19 2.85
C GLN A 53 -0.42 -7.22 1.35
N ASN A 54 0.49 -6.74 0.51
CA ASN A 54 0.28 -6.64 -0.94
C ASN A 54 0.00 -8.00 -1.59
N VAL A 55 0.58 -9.09 -1.08
CA VAL A 55 0.33 -10.45 -1.56
C VAL A 55 -1.16 -10.80 -1.46
N GLY A 56 -1.75 -10.59 -0.29
CA GLY A 56 -3.18 -10.85 -0.05
C GLY A 56 -4.09 -9.92 -0.85
N ILE A 57 -3.71 -8.63 -0.99
CA ILE A 57 -4.42 -7.65 -1.82
C ILE A 57 -4.47 -8.14 -3.28
N ILE A 58 -3.32 -8.46 -3.86
CA ILE A 58 -3.20 -8.92 -5.25
C ILE A 58 -4.00 -10.20 -5.46
N LYS A 59 -3.95 -11.17 -4.55
CA LYS A 59 -4.66 -12.43 -4.74
C LYS A 59 -6.18 -12.31 -4.63
N HIS A 60 -6.64 -11.65 -3.58
CA HIS A 60 -8.02 -11.84 -3.12
C HIS A 60 -8.93 -10.63 -3.38
N TYR A 61 -8.39 -9.44 -3.61
CA TYR A 61 -9.20 -8.22 -3.73
C TYR A 61 -9.44 -7.83 -5.20
N ASP A 62 -10.54 -7.11 -5.40
CA ASP A 62 -11.03 -6.71 -6.72
C ASP A 62 -10.64 -5.28 -7.02
N PHE A 63 -9.43 -5.14 -7.56
CA PHE A 63 -8.88 -3.91 -8.12
C PHE A 63 -8.48 -4.20 -9.56
N ASP A 64 -8.59 -3.20 -10.42
CA ASP A 64 -8.22 -3.30 -11.83
C ASP A 64 -7.09 -2.34 -12.22
N SER A 65 -6.78 -1.36 -11.37
CA SER A 65 -5.68 -0.41 -11.59
C SER A 65 -4.80 -0.23 -10.34
N TYR A 66 -3.50 -0.02 -10.56
CA TYR A 66 -2.50 -0.16 -9.50
C TYR A 66 -1.46 0.95 -9.50
N ILE A 67 -1.07 1.41 -8.31
CA ILE A 67 0.07 2.31 -8.12
C ILE A 67 1.25 1.49 -7.59
N ILE A 68 2.38 1.55 -8.29
CA ILE A 68 3.64 0.90 -7.92
C ILE A 68 4.70 1.97 -7.72
N GLY A 69 5.35 1.99 -6.56
CA GLY A 69 6.40 2.95 -6.24
C GLY A 69 6.91 2.80 -4.82
N ASP A 70 7.63 3.81 -4.34
CA ASP A 70 8.07 3.89 -2.96
C ASP A 70 7.22 4.87 -2.11
N SER A 71 7.80 5.34 -1.00
CA SER A 71 7.26 6.38 -0.12
C SER A 71 6.75 7.64 -0.84
N MET A 72 7.27 7.95 -2.03
CA MET A 72 6.93 9.16 -2.77
C MET A 72 5.50 9.13 -3.32
N VAL A 73 4.92 7.96 -3.54
CA VAL A 73 3.55 7.83 -4.08
C VAL A 73 2.48 7.51 -3.02
N GLU A 74 2.85 7.44 -1.74
CA GLU A 74 1.91 7.17 -0.65
C GLU A 74 0.71 8.14 -0.65
N HIS A 75 0.97 9.40 -0.97
CA HIS A 75 0.00 10.48 -0.87
C HIS A 75 -0.93 10.61 -2.09
N LEU A 76 -0.81 9.74 -3.10
CA LEU A 76 -1.66 9.81 -4.28
C LEU A 76 -3.14 9.57 -3.91
N PRO A 77 -4.06 10.46 -4.29
CA PRO A 77 -5.47 10.39 -3.88
C PRO A 77 -6.25 9.35 -4.70
N ILE A 78 -6.27 8.10 -4.22
CA ILE A 78 -7.01 6.97 -4.80
C ILE A 78 -8.45 7.33 -5.18
N ASN A 79 -9.20 7.94 -4.27
CA ASN A 79 -10.58 8.36 -4.53
C ASN A 79 -10.74 9.32 -5.74
N ARG A 80 -9.75 10.20 -5.97
CA ARG A 80 -9.74 11.07 -7.16
C ARG A 80 -9.39 10.28 -8.41
N LEU A 81 -8.48 9.30 -8.33
CA LEU A 81 -8.15 8.41 -9.45
C LEU A 81 -9.36 7.55 -9.83
N ASP A 82 -10.01 6.91 -8.86
CA ASP A 82 -11.23 6.12 -9.07
C ASP A 82 -12.30 6.95 -9.79
N SER A 83 -12.55 8.17 -9.31
CA SER A 83 -13.56 9.06 -9.89
C SER A 83 -13.19 9.57 -11.29
N ALA A 84 -11.91 9.81 -11.55
CA ALA A 84 -11.43 10.37 -12.81
C ALA A 84 -11.33 9.32 -13.94
N THR A 85 -11.02 8.08 -13.59
CA THR A 85 -10.80 6.97 -14.53
C THR A 85 -12.00 6.01 -14.61
N ASN A 86 -12.90 6.06 -13.62
CA ASN A 86 -13.97 5.06 -13.42
C ASN A 86 -13.41 3.64 -13.26
N GLU A 87 -12.31 3.53 -12.52
CA GLU A 87 -11.59 2.29 -12.20
C GLU A 87 -11.48 2.13 -10.66
N LYS A 88 -11.02 0.96 -10.22
CA LYS A 88 -10.78 0.63 -8.81
C LYS A 88 -9.28 0.59 -8.55
N TRP A 89 -8.74 1.70 -8.08
CA TRP A 89 -7.32 1.85 -7.80
C TRP A 89 -6.94 1.31 -6.42
N VAL A 90 -5.75 0.73 -6.34
CA VAL A 90 -5.08 0.44 -5.06
C VAL A 90 -3.62 0.86 -5.09
N ASN A 91 -3.12 1.32 -3.94
CA ASN A 91 -1.72 1.66 -3.78
C ASN A 91 -0.92 0.49 -3.22
N LEU A 92 -0.09 -0.14 -4.05
CA LEU A 92 0.80 -1.24 -3.65
C LEU A 92 2.23 -0.76 -3.35
N MET A 93 2.43 0.54 -3.12
CA MET A 93 3.74 1.08 -2.79
C MET A 93 4.31 0.47 -1.51
N MET A 94 5.63 0.49 -1.40
CA MET A 94 6.34 0.05 -0.20
C MET A 94 7.48 1.01 0.11
N TYR A 95 7.70 1.32 1.38
CA TYR A 95 8.78 2.23 1.77
C TYR A 95 10.14 1.74 1.27
N GLY A 96 10.84 2.65 0.58
CA GLY A 96 12.20 2.40 0.10
C GLY A 96 12.31 1.39 -1.05
N ALA A 97 11.19 0.97 -1.66
CA ALA A 97 11.21 0.00 -2.75
C ALA A 97 12.10 0.46 -3.91
N THR A 98 13.10 -0.35 -4.26
CA THR A 98 13.96 -0.18 -5.43
C THR A 98 13.27 -0.66 -6.71
N LEU A 99 13.89 -0.49 -7.88
CA LEU A 99 13.37 -1.06 -9.12
C LEU A 99 13.24 -2.58 -9.07
N ASN A 100 14.18 -3.29 -8.42
CA ASN A 100 14.12 -4.74 -8.29
C ASN A 100 12.95 -5.19 -7.42
N ASP A 101 12.69 -4.47 -6.34
CA ASP A 101 11.54 -4.74 -5.47
C ASP A 101 10.22 -4.56 -6.22
N ARG A 102 10.12 -3.47 -6.99
CA ARG A 102 8.96 -3.19 -7.84
C ARG A 102 8.79 -4.23 -8.94
N ALA A 103 9.89 -4.75 -9.50
CA ALA A 103 9.85 -5.82 -10.51
C ALA A 103 9.26 -7.12 -9.94
N VAL A 104 9.60 -7.49 -8.69
CA VAL A 104 9.01 -8.67 -8.02
C VAL A 104 7.50 -8.52 -7.86
N ILE A 105 7.02 -7.35 -7.42
CA ILE A 105 5.58 -7.09 -7.29
C ILE A 105 4.90 -7.11 -8.64
N LEU A 106 5.48 -6.46 -9.64
CA LEU A 106 4.91 -6.40 -10.98
C LEU A 106 4.78 -7.80 -11.59
N ASP A 107 5.82 -8.63 -11.49
CA ASP A 107 5.78 -10.01 -11.95
C ASP A 107 4.65 -10.80 -11.27
N TYR A 108 4.56 -10.70 -9.94
CA TYR A 108 3.50 -11.35 -9.18
C TYR A 108 2.10 -10.82 -9.52
N LEU A 109 1.97 -9.51 -9.72
CA LEU A 109 0.73 -8.85 -10.12
C LEU A 109 0.27 -9.37 -11.48
N PHE A 110 1.14 -9.35 -12.48
CA PHE A 110 0.82 -9.82 -13.84
C PHE A 110 0.53 -11.31 -13.91
N LYS A 111 1.07 -12.11 -12.98
CA LYS A 111 0.73 -13.53 -12.86
C LYS A 111 -0.72 -13.76 -12.39
N HIS A 112 -1.26 -12.86 -11.56
CA HIS A 112 -2.55 -13.05 -10.88
C HIS A 112 -3.67 -12.19 -11.43
N LYS A 113 -3.34 -11.10 -12.10
CA LYS A 113 -4.28 -10.06 -12.53
C LYS A 113 -3.92 -9.58 -13.93
N SER A 114 -4.89 -8.96 -14.58
CA SER A 114 -4.69 -8.23 -15.84
C SER A 114 -5.05 -6.77 -15.59
N PRO A 115 -4.10 -5.95 -15.07
CA PRO A 115 -4.32 -4.53 -14.81
C PRO A 115 -4.79 -3.80 -16.07
N LYS A 116 -5.75 -2.90 -15.93
CA LYS A 116 -6.12 -1.92 -16.96
C LYS A 116 -5.08 -0.82 -17.03
N GLU A 117 -4.76 -0.23 -15.88
CA GLU A 117 -3.77 0.84 -15.77
C GLU A 117 -2.79 0.60 -14.62
N ILE A 118 -1.55 1.08 -14.83
CA ILE A 118 -0.51 1.09 -13.80
C ILE A 118 0.13 2.47 -13.76
N ILE A 119 0.07 3.11 -12.59
CA ILE A 119 0.91 4.28 -12.30
C ILE A 119 2.21 3.77 -11.71
N TYR A 120 3.28 3.87 -12.49
CA TYR A 120 4.62 3.45 -12.08
C TYR A 120 5.48 4.67 -11.75
N ALA A 121 5.92 4.79 -10.50
CA ALA A 121 6.76 5.89 -10.07
C ALA A 121 8.20 5.73 -10.56
N LEU A 122 8.77 6.82 -11.09
CA LEU A 122 10.20 6.98 -11.38
C LEU A 122 10.76 8.06 -10.45
N ASP A 123 11.11 7.64 -9.24
CA ASP A 123 11.61 8.49 -8.15
C ASP A 123 13.12 8.27 -7.92
N PHE A 124 13.72 8.96 -6.96
CA PHE A 124 15.15 8.84 -6.69
C PHE A 124 15.56 7.41 -6.28
N LYS A 125 14.67 6.64 -5.64
CA LYS A 125 14.91 5.23 -5.32
C LYS A 125 14.96 4.35 -6.56
N ALA A 126 14.29 4.75 -7.64
CA ALA A 126 14.42 4.08 -8.92
C ALA A 126 15.83 4.20 -9.54
N PHE A 127 16.59 5.23 -9.18
CA PHE A 127 17.92 5.51 -9.74
C PHE A 127 19.08 5.22 -8.77
N GLU A 128 18.77 4.73 -7.57
CA GLU A 128 19.79 4.37 -6.58
C GLU A 128 20.48 3.07 -7.03
N THR A 129 21.74 3.16 -7.46
CA THR A 129 22.54 1.98 -7.87
C THR A 129 22.73 1.02 -6.70
N GLU A 130 22.55 -0.28 -6.96
CA GLU A 130 22.52 -1.45 -6.06
C GLU A 130 23.74 -1.67 -5.12
N LYS A 131 24.27 -0.64 -4.45
CA LYS A 131 25.32 -0.84 -3.44
C LYS A 131 24.77 -1.42 -2.14
N THR A 132 23.46 -1.29 -1.90
CA THR A 132 22.75 -1.92 -0.79
C THR A 132 22.08 -3.19 -1.30
N LYS A 133 22.58 -4.35 -0.85
CA LYS A 133 21.90 -5.65 -0.98
C LYS A 133 20.46 -5.44 -0.52
N SER A 134 19.52 -5.44 -1.45
CA SER A 134 18.13 -5.10 -1.19
C SER A 134 17.47 -6.13 -0.27
N ASP A 135 16.51 -5.66 0.53
CA ASP A 135 15.58 -6.46 1.34
C ASP A 135 14.68 -7.37 0.47
N THR A 136 14.78 -7.29 -0.86
CA THR A 136 14.06 -8.15 -1.81
C THR A 136 14.18 -9.62 -1.44
N ARG A 137 15.34 -10.07 -0.92
CA ARG A 137 15.52 -11.48 -0.52
C ARG A 137 14.62 -11.92 0.63
N PHE A 138 14.22 -11.02 1.52
CA PHE A 138 13.39 -11.37 2.66
C PHE A 138 11.90 -11.51 2.27
N TYR A 139 11.44 -10.68 1.35
CA TYR A 139 10.02 -10.65 0.95
C TYR A 139 9.72 -11.38 -0.36
N ALA A 140 10.69 -11.60 -1.24
CA ALA A 140 10.48 -12.32 -2.51
C ALA A 140 9.78 -13.69 -2.33
N PRO A 141 10.07 -14.50 -1.30
CA PRO A 141 9.34 -15.75 -1.08
C PRO A 141 7.84 -15.57 -0.79
N ALA A 142 7.40 -14.41 -0.29
CA ALA A 142 5.98 -14.12 -0.10
C ALA A 142 5.27 -13.89 -1.45
N TYR A 143 6.00 -13.46 -2.48
CA TYR A 143 5.49 -13.26 -3.84
C TYR A 143 5.58 -14.55 -4.66
N SER A 144 5.12 -15.65 -4.08
CA SER A 144 5.04 -16.95 -4.74
C SER A 144 3.67 -17.60 -4.54
N ASP A 145 3.43 -18.68 -5.28
CA ASP A 145 2.26 -19.55 -5.10
C ASP A 145 2.59 -20.84 -4.37
N ASN A 146 3.84 -20.97 -3.91
CA ASN A 146 4.27 -22.15 -3.20
C ASN A 146 3.71 -22.09 -1.77
N PHE A 147 2.84 -23.06 -1.44
CA PHE A 147 2.24 -23.15 -0.11
C PHE A 147 3.29 -23.15 1.01
N GLY A 148 4.40 -23.87 0.85
CA GLY A 148 5.46 -23.96 1.85
C GLY A 148 6.19 -22.64 2.06
N GLU A 149 6.48 -21.90 0.99
CA GLU A 149 7.11 -20.57 1.07
C GLU A 149 6.20 -19.55 1.74
N LEU A 150 4.89 -19.58 1.46
CA LEU A 150 3.92 -18.73 2.16
C LEU A 150 3.79 -19.12 3.63
N PHE A 151 3.76 -20.43 3.92
CA PHE A 151 3.58 -20.96 5.26
C PHE A 151 4.78 -20.67 6.18
N GLN A 152 5.98 -20.46 5.64
CA GLN A 152 7.16 -20.14 6.45
C GLN A 152 6.97 -18.86 7.28
N TYR A 153 6.18 -17.90 6.78
CA TYR A 153 5.88 -16.65 7.50
C TYR A 153 4.99 -16.90 8.73
N TYR A 154 4.22 -18.00 8.74
CA TYR A 154 3.42 -18.42 9.90
C TYR A 154 4.18 -19.27 10.91
N SER A 155 5.44 -19.60 10.62
CA SER A 155 6.32 -20.27 11.60
C SER A 155 6.82 -19.32 12.69
N ASP A 156 6.62 -18.00 12.53
CA ASP A 156 6.88 -17.04 13.61
C ASP A 156 5.97 -17.33 14.81
N SER A 157 6.60 -17.43 16.00
CA SER A 157 5.92 -17.67 17.27
C SER A 157 4.76 -16.70 17.55
N LYS A 158 4.82 -15.49 16.99
CA LYS A 158 3.77 -14.48 17.06
C LYS A 158 2.46 -14.99 16.46
N TYR A 159 2.47 -15.43 15.20
CA TYR A 159 1.25 -15.85 14.52
C TYR A 159 0.68 -17.12 15.11
N PHE A 160 1.54 -18.04 15.54
CA PHE A 160 1.11 -19.22 16.26
C PHE A 160 0.34 -18.88 17.54
N LYS A 161 0.90 -18.02 18.41
CA LYS A 161 0.25 -17.58 19.67
C LYS A 161 -1.08 -16.87 19.41
N CYS A 162 -1.13 -16.06 18.36
CA CYS A 162 -2.33 -15.36 17.95
C CYS A 162 -3.42 -16.33 17.47
N ALA A 163 -3.07 -17.36 16.70
CA ALA A 163 -4.06 -18.29 16.16
C ALA A 163 -4.61 -19.26 17.21
N ILE A 164 -3.78 -19.76 18.13
CA ILE A 164 -4.25 -20.68 19.19
C ILE A 164 -5.24 -20.01 20.15
N THR A 165 -5.18 -18.68 20.28
CA THR A 165 -6.12 -17.88 21.07
C THR A 165 -7.21 -17.22 20.22
N TRP A 166 -7.18 -17.41 18.89
CA TRP A 166 -8.00 -16.69 17.92
C TRP A 166 -8.01 -15.17 18.16
N SER A 167 -6.86 -14.61 18.52
CA SER A 167 -6.74 -13.20 18.91
C SER A 167 -7.05 -12.28 17.74
N LEU A 168 -7.91 -11.29 17.96
CA LEU A 168 -8.21 -10.24 16.99
C LEU A 168 -7.47 -8.94 17.27
N GLU A 169 -6.43 -9.00 18.11
CA GLU A 169 -5.64 -7.81 18.43
C GLU A 169 -4.92 -7.27 17.18
N PRO A 170 -4.76 -5.93 17.05
CA PRO A 170 -4.11 -5.33 15.89
C PRO A 170 -2.72 -5.88 15.56
N LYS A 171 -1.96 -6.29 16.59
CA LYS A 171 -0.65 -6.91 16.39
C LYS A 171 -0.73 -8.25 15.64
N CYS A 172 -1.83 -8.97 15.80
CA CYS A 172 -2.04 -10.31 15.25
C CYS A 172 -2.65 -10.28 13.86
N VAL A 173 -3.75 -9.52 13.70
CA VAL A 173 -4.57 -9.50 12.49
C VAL A 173 -4.40 -8.24 11.65
N GLY A 174 -3.62 -7.28 12.14
CA GLY A 174 -3.49 -5.97 11.53
C GLY A 174 -4.64 -5.03 11.90
N VAL A 175 -4.76 -3.94 11.16
CA VAL A 175 -5.75 -2.88 11.44
C VAL A 175 -6.79 -2.80 10.33
N ALA A 176 -8.02 -2.42 10.68
CA ALA A 176 -9.04 -2.12 9.69
C ALA A 176 -8.65 -0.83 8.97
N LYS A 177 -8.39 -0.91 7.67
CA LYS A 177 -8.11 0.24 6.81
C LYS A 177 -9.12 0.28 5.67
N PRO A 178 -9.68 1.45 5.35
CA PRO A 178 -10.32 1.66 4.06
C PRO A 178 -9.36 1.26 2.93
N LEU A 179 -9.91 0.65 1.88
CA LEU A 179 -9.12 0.15 0.74
C LEU A 179 -8.32 1.26 0.05
N ASP A 180 -8.86 2.48 0.02
CA ASP A 180 -8.21 3.69 -0.52
C ASP A 180 -7.10 4.25 0.38
N MET A 181 -6.96 3.70 1.60
CA MET A 181 -5.93 4.04 2.57
C MET A 181 -4.93 2.91 2.82
N LEU A 182 -4.99 1.84 2.02
CA LEU A 182 -4.00 0.78 2.08
C LEU A 182 -2.61 1.37 1.83
N ASN A 183 -1.65 0.87 2.60
CA ASN A 183 -0.27 1.35 2.66
C ASN A 183 -0.06 2.84 3.03
N ARG A 184 -1.09 3.62 3.41
CA ARG A 184 -0.91 5.00 3.90
C ARG A 184 -0.56 5.05 5.40
N SER A 185 0.71 4.88 5.78
CA SER A 185 1.12 4.91 7.19
C SER A 185 1.69 6.26 7.67
N LEU A 186 2.28 7.11 6.81
CA LEU A 186 2.68 8.47 7.18
C LEU A 186 1.48 9.41 7.33
N ILE A 187 0.37 9.14 6.65
CA ILE A 187 -0.88 9.91 6.82
C ILE A 187 -1.55 9.62 8.18
N GLU A 188 -1.21 8.52 8.85
CA GLU A 188 -1.66 8.24 10.22
C GLU A 188 -0.94 9.10 11.27
N LEU A 189 0.18 9.76 10.90
CA LEU A 189 0.81 10.76 11.74
C LEU A 189 0.02 12.08 11.65
N GLU A 190 -0.68 12.43 12.72
CA GLU A 190 -1.64 13.54 12.77
C GLU A 190 -1.09 14.88 12.24
N PHE A 191 0.21 15.15 12.45
CA PHE A 191 0.87 16.36 11.92
C PHE A 191 1.05 16.33 10.39
N LEU A 192 1.32 15.16 9.84
CA LEU A 192 1.51 14.95 8.41
C LEU A 192 0.16 14.84 7.68
N ALA A 193 -0.86 14.24 8.31
CA ALA A 193 -2.24 14.19 7.82
C ALA A 193 -2.84 15.57 7.49
N LYS A 194 -2.43 16.60 8.24
CA LYS A 194 -2.86 17.99 8.05
C LYS A 194 -2.27 18.61 6.79
N LYS A 195 -1.07 18.17 6.37
CA LYS A 195 -0.39 18.64 5.16
C LYS A 195 -0.74 17.78 3.96
N PHE A 196 -0.91 16.47 4.12
CA PHE A 196 -1.15 15.54 3.02
C PHE A 196 -2.61 15.49 2.56
N GLY A 197 -2.83 15.30 1.25
CA GLY A 197 -4.16 15.20 0.62
C GLY A 197 -4.48 16.28 -0.40
N GLY A 198 -3.46 16.93 -0.98
CA GLY A 198 -3.61 17.89 -2.08
C GLY A 198 -2.92 19.23 -1.82
N PHE A 199 -2.77 20.01 -2.89
CA PHE A 199 -2.19 21.34 -2.82
C PHE A 199 -3.00 22.26 -1.90
N GLU A 200 -4.32 22.07 -1.83
CA GLU A 200 -5.22 22.87 -1.01
C GLU A 200 -4.88 22.77 0.48
N LYS A 201 -4.51 21.58 0.95
CA LYS A 201 -4.09 21.35 2.34
C LYS A 201 -2.71 21.93 2.64
N TRP A 202 -1.78 21.85 1.69
CA TRP A 202 -0.47 22.51 1.81
C TRP A 202 -0.62 24.01 1.97
N VAL A 203 -1.46 24.63 1.13
CA VAL A 203 -1.76 26.07 1.18
C VAL A 203 -2.48 26.46 2.47
N ALA A 204 -3.41 25.63 2.95
CA ALA A 204 -4.10 25.90 4.21
C ALA A 204 -3.16 25.83 5.43
N PHE A 205 -2.03 25.14 5.31
CA PHE A 205 -1.07 24.94 6.39
C PHE A 205 0.22 25.75 6.12
N GLU A 206 0.13 27.08 6.23
CA GLU A 206 1.24 28.04 6.02
C GLU A 206 2.29 27.99 7.14
N ASP A 207 3.01 26.86 7.25
CA ASP A 207 4.14 26.73 8.15
C ASP A 207 5.32 27.64 7.73
N ALA A 208 6.38 27.70 8.54
CA ALA A 208 7.54 28.55 8.29
C ALA A 208 8.21 28.32 6.91
N ARG A 209 8.01 27.17 6.27
CA ARG A 209 8.56 26.84 4.95
C ARG A 209 7.60 27.22 3.82
N ILE A 210 6.29 27.08 4.04
CA ILE A 210 5.26 27.37 3.04
C ILE A 210 4.90 28.85 2.99
N LYS A 211 4.90 29.52 4.13
CA LYS A 211 4.50 30.93 4.24
C LYS A 211 5.24 31.87 3.28
N PRO A 212 6.58 31.81 3.14
CA PRO A 212 7.28 32.69 2.19
C PRO A 212 6.83 32.49 0.74
N ILE A 213 6.63 31.23 0.34
CA ILE A 213 6.16 30.87 -1.00
C ILE A 213 4.75 31.41 -1.24
N MET A 214 3.87 31.27 -0.25
CA MET A 214 2.50 31.76 -0.35
C MET A 214 2.43 33.30 -0.41
N ASP A 215 3.27 33.99 0.35
CA ASP A 215 3.36 35.45 0.31
C ASP A 215 3.84 35.95 -1.05
N GLU A 216 4.82 35.27 -1.66
CA GLU A 216 5.27 35.56 -3.02
C GLU A 216 4.16 35.31 -4.06
N LEU A 217 3.45 34.19 -3.97
CA LEU A 217 2.32 33.89 -4.86
C LEU A 217 1.19 34.92 -4.74
N ARG A 218 0.89 35.41 -3.53
CA ARG A 218 -0.08 36.50 -3.30
C ARG A 218 0.39 37.81 -3.91
N ALA A 219 1.67 38.13 -3.80
CA ALA A 219 2.25 39.33 -4.41
C ALA A 219 2.16 39.28 -5.93
N ILE A 220 2.51 38.14 -6.55
CA ILE A 220 2.37 37.90 -7.99
C ILE A 220 0.90 38.05 -8.42
N LYS A 221 -0.03 37.44 -7.68
CA LYS A 221 -1.47 37.55 -7.98
C LYS A 221 -1.97 38.99 -7.92
N LYS A 222 -1.53 39.77 -6.92
CA LYS A 222 -1.88 41.19 -6.79
C LYS A 222 -1.32 42.03 -7.95
N ALA A 223 -0.07 41.77 -8.35
CA ALA A 223 0.56 42.43 -9.48
C ALA A 223 -0.20 42.12 -10.79
N ARG A 224 -0.53 40.84 -11.03
CA ARG A 224 -1.32 40.40 -12.19
C ARG A 224 -2.67 41.13 -12.26
N ASN A 225 -3.43 41.13 -11.16
CA ASN A 225 -4.73 41.79 -11.13
C ASN A 225 -4.64 43.31 -11.39
N SER A 226 -3.57 43.97 -10.91
CA SER A 226 -3.31 45.38 -11.19
C SER A 226 -3.03 45.64 -12.67
N ILE A 227 -2.24 44.77 -13.32
CA ILE A 227 -1.94 44.85 -14.75
C ILE A 227 -3.21 44.61 -15.58
N GLU A 228 -4.01 43.61 -15.24
CA GLU A 228 -5.29 43.29 -15.91
C GLU A 228 -6.25 44.49 -15.85
N SER A 229 -6.39 45.13 -14.69
CA SER A 229 -7.19 46.34 -14.52
C SER A 229 -6.73 47.47 -15.44
N LYS A 230 -5.42 47.78 -15.45
CA LYS A 230 -4.85 48.83 -16.32
C LYS A 230 -5.03 48.53 -17.81
N LEU A 231 -4.92 47.26 -18.20
CA LEU A 231 -5.16 46.81 -19.57
C LEU A 231 -6.63 47.03 -19.96
N GLN A 232 -7.56 46.74 -19.06
CA GLN A 232 -8.99 46.92 -19.30
C GLN A 232 -9.37 48.40 -19.40
N ASP A 233 -8.78 49.26 -18.56
CA ASP A 233 -8.96 50.71 -18.66
C ASP A 233 -8.39 51.27 -19.95
N SER A 234 -7.19 50.80 -20.35
CA SER A 234 -6.57 51.21 -21.62
C SER A 234 -7.40 50.79 -22.84
N LYS A 235 -7.98 49.57 -22.82
CA LYS A 235 -8.90 49.11 -23.88
C LYS A 235 -10.14 50.01 -23.99
N LYS A 236 -10.77 50.36 -22.86
CA LYS A 236 -11.94 51.28 -22.84
C LYS A 236 -11.62 52.65 -23.44
N VAL A 237 -10.43 53.19 -23.16
CA VAL A 237 -9.98 54.47 -23.72
C VAL A 237 -9.73 54.38 -25.22
N ILE A 238 -9.19 53.26 -25.71
CA ILE A 238 -8.99 53.05 -27.14
C ILE A 238 -10.34 52.91 -27.86
N GLU A 239 -11.26 52.11 -27.33
CA GLU A 239 -12.61 51.90 -27.88
C GLU A 239 -13.44 53.19 -27.91
N SER A 240 -13.33 54.05 -26.90
CA SER A 240 -14.03 55.35 -26.90
C SER A 240 -13.47 56.33 -27.93
N LYS A 241 -12.19 56.18 -28.32
CA LYS A 241 -11.54 56.97 -29.38
C LYS A 241 -11.70 56.41 -30.79
N THR A 242 -12.09 55.14 -30.93
CA THR A 242 -12.31 54.47 -32.23
C THR A 242 -13.79 54.40 -32.64
N ARG A 243 -14.73 54.82 -31.79
CA ARG A 243 -16.12 55.13 -32.20
C ARG A 243 -16.17 56.50 -32.88
N PHE A 244 -15.78 56.54 -34.15
CA PHE A 244 -16.15 57.59 -35.11
C PHE A 244 -16.74 56.92 -36.34
#